data_AF-A0A953ZZ87-F1
#
_entry.id   AF-A0A953ZZ87-F1
#
_cell.length_a   1.000
_cell.length_b   1.000
_cell.length_c   1.000
_cell.angle_alpha   90.00
_cell.angle_beta   90.00
_cell.angle_gamma   90.00
#
_symmetry.space_group_name_H-M   'P 1'
#
loop_
_entity.id
_entity.type
_entity.pdbx_description
1 polymer ?
#
loop_
_entity_poly.entity_id
_entity_poly.type
_entity_poly.pdbx_seq_one_letter_code
_entity_poly.pdbx_strand_id
1 'polypeptide(L)'
;LGSAAHWVARCPDARQARGLASGAVGAALGVLAVVSLVLHGSVDGSEVLLWGRRVQLAGRGWEASAPTVDLLVAALAVGLAPVASHGPRTLAAILRLIALALAFLGMSEPLGLAALWGLQFVVAAGELRRLDEAHGGSAAKPFVRYQAPALGLVVLGTLALLFGFRSLGVTAWLMAIAVREAVIPFHGWLPTLIARAPLGLVIALVAPQPGVYAHLAVFGDMTGGALAHGFAAVGAFTGVLGAALGVVQNDARRAAGWLIVSQTGLIAFGLANESQVGRLGAVLSWQVMALAMSGYTMTIAALEARRGTLSLRVPGGSFARTPRMAVAFLLLGFSSVALPLTLGFVAEDLLVQGSVAEFPHVGFAVILATGLNGINVVRCFFVLFSGTERHTGEVDLTRREVWALSLVLGALLLGGVFPRLFVAGGPSPPGTAVHGHPGSPSEVTDR
;
A
#
# COMPACT_ATOMS: atom_id res chain seq x y z
N LEU A 1 -7.16 -17.82 -0.12
CA LEU A 1 -6.70 -17.22 1.17
C LEU A 1 -7.76 -17.27 2.28
N GLY A 2 -9.02 -16.90 2.03
CA GLY A 2 -10.08 -16.95 3.06
C GLY A 2 -10.26 -18.32 3.74
N SER A 3 -10.29 -19.41 2.97
CA SER A 3 -10.35 -20.78 3.53
C SER A 3 -9.11 -21.14 4.35
N ALA A 4 -7.91 -20.71 3.92
CA ALA A 4 -6.69 -20.93 4.68
C ALA A 4 -6.70 -20.21 6.04
N ALA A 5 -7.26 -18.99 6.10
CA ALA A 5 -7.42 -18.26 7.35
C ALA A 5 -8.26 -19.03 8.38
N HIS A 6 -9.26 -19.80 7.94
CA HIS A 6 -10.08 -20.64 8.81
C HIS A 6 -9.26 -21.75 9.47
N TRP A 7 -8.41 -22.43 8.70
CA TRP A 7 -7.50 -23.48 9.21
C TRP A 7 -6.41 -22.92 10.11
N VAL A 8 -5.79 -21.82 9.69
CA VAL A 8 -4.75 -21.12 10.48
C VAL A 8 -5.30 -20.71 11.85
N ALA A 9 -6.53 -20.21 11.94
CA ALA A 9 -7.13 -19.80 13.21
C ALA A 9 -7.32 -20.94 14.24
N ARG A 10 -7.39 -22.20 13.78
CA ARG A 10 -7.58 -23.39 14.62
C ARG A 10 -6.29 -24.08 15.02
N CYS A 11 -5.14 -23.62 14.53
CA CYS A 11 -3.88 -24.23 14.85
C CYS A 11 -3.56 -24.06 16.35
N PRO A 12 -3.16 -25.13 17.04
CA PRO A 12 -2.77 -25.05 18.46
C PRO A 12 -1.41 -24.34 18.65
N ASP A 13 -0.53 -24.42 17.65
CA ASP A 13 0.81 -23.85 17.68
C ASP A 13 0.96 -22.70 16.65
N ALA A 14 1.57 -21.59 17.09
CA ALA A 14 1.88 -20.43 16.27
C ALA A 14 2.90 -20.73 15.16
N ARG A 15 3.83 -21.68 15.37
CA ARG A 15 4.78 -22.07 14.31
C ARG A 15 4.08 -22.84 13.21
N GLN A 16 3.24 -23.81 13.57
CA GLN A 16 2.40 -24.55 12.61
C GLN A 16 1.46 -23.59 11.85
N ALA A 17 0.77 -22.69 12.58
CA ALA A 17 -0.11 -21.68 11.99
C ALA A 17 0.62 -20.83 10.94
N ARG A 18 1.86 -20.42 11.23
CA ARG A 18 2.70 -19.65 10.30
C ARG A 18 3.15 -20.48 9.10
N GLY A 19 3.47 -21.75 9.28
CA GLY A 19 3.78 -22.67 8.18
C GLY A 19 2.62 -22.75 7.18
N LEU A 20 1.40 -22.97 7.68
CA LEU A 20 0.19 -23.00 6.86
C LEU A 20 -0.09 -21.65 6.17
N ALA A 21 0.04 -20.55 6.91
CA ALA A 21 -0.15 -19.21 6.35
C ALA A 21 0.88 -18.93 5.23
N SER A 22 2.15 -19.27 5.45
CA SER A 22 3.21 -19.08 4.46
C SER A 22 2.97 -19.93 3.22
N GLY A 23 2.55 -21.19 3.39
CA GLY A 23 2.18 -22.07 2.28
C GLY A 23 1.00 -21.54 1.48
N ALA A 24 -0.02 -20.99 2.14
CA ALA A 24 -1.18 -20.40 1.47
C ALA A 24 -0.82 -19.15 0.66
N VAL A 25 0.05 -18.28 1.19
CA VAL A 25 0.56 -17.11 0.46
C VAL A 25 1.43 -17.55 -0.72
N GLY A 26 2.34 -18.50 -0.52
CA GLY A 26 3.18 -19.05 -1.58
C GLY A 26 2.38 -19.70 -2.71
N ALA A 27 1.33 -20.44 -2.38
CA ALA A 27 0.42 -21.02 -3.37
C ALA A 27 -0.34 -19.93 -4.14
N ALA A 28 -0.81 -18.87 -3.47
CA ALA A 28 -1.47 -17.75 -4.14
C ALA A 28 -0.51 -17.00 -5.09
N LEU A 29 0.73 -16.77 -4.67
CA LEU A 29 1.78 -16.21 -5.53
C LEU A 29 2.07 -17.11 -6.74
N GLY A 30 2.17 -18.43 -6.53
CA GLY A 30 2.38 -19.40 -7.60
C GLY A 30 1.23 -19.41 -8.61
N VAL A 31 -0.02 -19.40 -8.14
CA VAL A 31 -1.20 -19.27 -9.01
C VAL A 31 -1.15 -17.97 -9.79
N LEU A 32 -0.87 -16.84 -9.13
CA LEU A 32 -0.80 -15.55 -9.80
C LEU A 32 0.32 -15.50 -10.83
N ALA A 33 1.48 -16.09 -10.55
CA ALA A 33 2.58 -16.20 -11.50
C ALA A 33 2.20 -17.06 -12.72
N VAL A 34 1.53 -18.20 -12.51
CA VAL A 34 1.02 -19.04 -13.61
C VAL A 34 -0.04 -18.32 -14.42
N VAL A 35 -1.00 -17.67 -13.76
CA VAL A 35 -2.02 -16.85 -14.40
C VAL A 35 -1.35 -15.74 -15.22
N SER A 36 -0.39 -15.04 -14.63
CA SER A 36 0.38 -14.00 -15.32
C SER A 36 1.14 -14.56 -16.52
N LEU A 37 1.79 -15.72 -16.42
CA LEU A 37 2.52 -16.36 -17.52
C LEU A 37 1.61 -16.86 -18.64
N VAL A 38 0.45 -17.43 -18.29
CA VAL A 38 -0.55 -17.93 -19.25
C VAL A 38 -1.25 -16.78 -19.97
N LEU A 39 -1.44 -15.66 -19.27
CA LEU A 39 -2.08 -14.45 -19.82
C LEU A 39 -1.08 -13.43 -20.38
N HIS A 40 0.23 -13.60 -20.13
CA HIS A 40 1.29 -12.80 -20.73
C HIS A 40 1.39 -13.14 -22.22
N GLY A 41 0.58 -12.41 -22.98
CA GLY A 41 0.39 -12.56 -24.42
C GLY A 41 -0.95 -12.03 -24.91
N SER A 42 -1.91 -11.75 -24.01
CA SER A 42 -3.27 -11.32 -24.40
C SER A 42 -3.75 -10.03 -23.72
N VAL A 43 -2.84 -9.23 -23.15
CA VAL A 43 -3.15 -8.11 -22.23
C VAL A 43 -3.77 -6.86 -22.90
N ASP A 44 -4.30 -6.98 -24.11
CA ASP A 44 -5.26 -6.00 -24.65
C ASP A 44 -6.61 -6.69 -24.91
N GLY A 45 -7.53 -6.55 -23.96
CA GLY A 45 -8.96 -6.82 -24.18
C GLY A 45 -9.41 -8.28 -24.34
N SER A 46 -8.57 -9.28 -24.01
CA SER A 46 -8.94 -10.68 -24.21
C SER A 46 -9.99 -11.20 -23.20
N GLU A 47 -11.10 -11.73 -23.71
CA GLU A 47 -12.03 -12.58 -22.95
C GLU A 47 -11.43 -13.98 -22.77
N VAL A 48 -11.38 -14.48 -21.54
CA VAL A 48 -10.97 -15.87 -21.24
C VAL A 48 -12.16 -16.66 -20.72
N LEU A 49 -12.41 -17.83 -21.30
CA LEU A 49 -13.48 -18.71 -20.90
C LEU A 49 -13.05 -19.55 -19.70
N LEU A 50 -13.48 -19.17 -18.49
CA LEU A 50 -13.26 -19.93 -17.26
C LEU A 50 -14.60 -20.55 -16.82
N TRP A 51 -14.64 -21.88 -16.75
CA TRP A 51 -15.79 -22.64 -16.24
C TRP A 51 -17.10 -22.34 -17.01
N GLY A 52 -16.99 -22.24 -18.34
CA GLY A 52 -18.12 -21.94 -19.21
C GLY A 52 -18.62 -20.49 -19.14
N ARG A 53 -18.00 -19.63 -18.32
CA ARG A 53 -18.27 -18.18 -18.29
C ARG A 53 -17.15 -17.43 -18.99
N ARG A 54 -17.53 -16.50 -19.86
CA ARG A 54 -16.59 -15.52 -20.43
C ARG A 54 -16.23 -14.54 -19.33
N VAL A 55 -15.00 -14.62 -18.86
CA VAL A 55 -14.42 -13.66 -17.91
C VAL A 55 -13.59 -12.71 -18.75
N GLN A 56 -14.09 -11.48 -18.89
CA GLN A 56 -13.27 -10.40 -19.43
C GLN A 56 -12.23 -10.10 -18.36
N LEU A 57 -10.96 -10.38 -18.67
CA LEU A 57 -9.87 -9.94 -17.82
C LEU A 57 -9.77 -8.43 -18.04
N ALA A 58 -10.48 -7.67 -17.22
CA ALA A 58 -10.06 -6.30 -16.96
C ALA A 58 -8.59 -6.39 -16.50
N GLY A 59 -7.69 -5.65 -17.12
CA GLY A 59 -7.69 -4.28 -16.67
C GLY A 59 -6.70 -3.35 -17.34
N ARG A 60 -7.01 -2.08 -17.16
CA ARG A 60 -6.21 -0.94 -17.56
C ARG A 60 -4.90 -0.98 -16.77
N GLY A 61 -3.81 -1.37 -17.42
CA GLY A 61 -2.46 -1.07 -17.00
C GLY A 61 -1.97 -1.54 -15.62
N TRP A 62 -2.33 -0.83 -14.55
CA TRP A 62 -1.88 -1.08 -13.16
C TRP A 62 -2.72 -2.12 -12.41
N GLU A 63 -3.94 -2.38 -12.86
CA GLU A 63 -4.84 -3.40 -12.28
C GLU A 63 -4.22 -4.81 -12.37
N ALA A 64 -3.33 -5.02 -13.34
CA ALA A 64 -2.59 -6.27 -13.52
C ALA A 64 -1.51 -6.51 -12.44
N SER A 65 -0.85 -5.45 -11.95
CA SER A 65 0.22 -5.58 -10.95
C SER A 65 -0.29 -5.53 -9.51
N ALA A 66 -1.43 -4.87 -9.27
CA ALA A 66 -2.00 -4.68 -7.93
C ALA A 66 -2.15 -5.98 -7.11
N PRO A 67 -2.68 -7.11 -7.65
CA PRO A 67 -2.74 -8.37 -6.92
C PRO A 67 -1.37 -8.91 -6.49
N THR A 68 -0.34 -8.69 -7.33
CA THR A 68 1.03 -9.12 -7.03
C THR A 68 1.57 -8.32 -5.85
N VAL A 69 1.34 -7.00 -5.84
CA VAL A 69 1.75 -6.12 -4.74
C VAL A 69 1.14 -6.56 -3.41
N ASP A 70 -0.16 -6.82 -3.38
CA ASP A 70 -0.86 -7.29 -2.17
C ASP A 70 -0.35 -8.65 -1.66
N LEU A 71 -0.02 -9.57 -2.57
CA LEU A 71 0.54 -10.86 -2.19
C LEU A 71 2.00 -10.77 -1.71
N LEU A 72 2.79 -9.84 -2.25
CA LEU A 72 4.13 -9.53 -1.75
C LEU A 72 4.08 -8.94 -0.34
N VAL A 73 3.12 -8.04 -0.07
CA VAL A 73 2.83 -7.55 1.29
C VAL A 73 2.45 -8.71 2.22
N ALA A 74 1.60 -9.63 1.76
CA ALA A 74 1.23 -10.81 2.53
C ALA A 74 2.44 -11.70 2.87
N ALA A 75 3.38 -11.85 1.93
CA ALA A 75 4.61 -12.60 2.13
C ALA A 75 5.48 -11.96 3.23
N LEU A 76 5.57 -10.62 3.28
CA LEU A 76 6.23 -9.91 4.39
C LEU A 76 5.49 -10.10 5.71
N ALA A 77 4.17 -9.82 5.72
CA ALA A 77 3.35 -9.84 6.92
C ALA A 77 3.36 -11.21 7.62
N VAL A 78 3.40 -12.30 6.84
CA VAL A 78 3.47 -13.67 7.37
C VAL A 78 4.91 -14.14 7.57
N GLY A 79 5.82 -13.81 6.65
CA GLY A 79 7.22 -14.27 6.67
C GLY A 79 8.03 -13.68 7.82
N LEU A 80 7.79 -12.41 8.15
CA LEU A 80 8.49 -11.70 9.22
C LEU A 80 7.67 -11.64 10.53
N ALA A 81 6.49 -12.27 10.58
CA ALA A 81 5.63 -12.33 11.75
C ALA A 81 6.38 -12.86 13.00
N PRO A 82 6.62 -12.03 14.04
CA PRO A 82 7.21 -12.53 15.29
C PRO A 82 6.23 -13.44 16.04
N VAL A 83 6.70 -14.53 16.64
CA VAL A 83 5.83 -15.49 17.37
C VAL A 83 5.07 -14.80 18.50
N ALA A 84 5.73 -13.88 19.22
CA ALA A 84 5.16 -13.18 20.36
C ALA A 84 3.92 -12.32 20.02
N SER A 85 3.87 -11.76 18.81
CA SER A 85 2.80 -10.83 18.40
C SER A 85 1.86 -11.37 17.32
N HIS A 86 2.18 -12.53 16.72
CA HIS A 86 1.42 -13.13 15.61
C HIS A 86 0.99 -14.55 15.95
N GLY A 87 0.06 -14.65 16.89
CA GLY A 87 -0.63 -15.91 17.17
C GLY A 87 -1.51 -16.38 15.99
N PRO A 88 -2.03 -17.62 16.05
CA PRO A 88 -2.84 -18.21 14.98
C PRO A 88 -4.02 -17.32 14.53
N ARG A 89 -4.73 -16.70 15.48
CA ARG A 89 -5.84 -15.78 15.18
C ARG A 89 -5.40 -14.50 14.46
N THR A 90 -4.24 -13.95 14.82
CA THR A 90 -3.70 -12.74 14.17
C THR A 90 -3.22 -13.02 12.75
N LEU A 91 -2.56 -14.16 12.54
CA LEU A 91 -2.20 -14.62 11.19
C LEU A 91 -3.45 -14.86 10.33
N ALA A 92 -4.50 -15.45 10.91
CA ALA A 92 -5.78 -15.61 10.21
C ALA A 92 -6.43 -14.25 9.86
N ALA A 93 -6.38 -13.27 10.76
CA ALA A 93 -6.87 -11.92 10.48
C ALA A 93 -6.09 -11.25 9.34
N ILE A 94 -4.75 -11.36 9.34
CA ILE A 94 -3.90 -10.90 8.23
C ILE A 94 -4.34 -11.52 6.91
N LEU A 95 -4.50 -12.85 6.85
CA LEU A 95 -4.92 -13.52 5.62
C LEU A 95 -6.33 -13.11 5.15
N ARG A 96 -7.24 -12.80 6.08
CA ARG A 96 -8.57 -12.27 5.74
C ARG A 96 -8.48 -10.86 5.17
N LEU A 97 -7.68 -9.97 5.77
CA LEU A 97 -7.50 -8.60 5.28
C LEU A 97 -6.90 -8.61 3.87
N ILE A 98 -5.88 -9.42 3.61
CA ILE A 98 -5.31 -9.59 2.26
C ILE A 98 -6.34 -10.17 1.30
N ALA A 99 -7.11 -11.19 1.71
CA ALA A 99 -8.16 -11.75 0.84
C ALA A 99 -9.23 -10.71 0.48
N LEU A 100 -9.60 -9.85 1.43
CA LEU A 100 -10.55 -8.76 1.20
C LEU A 100 -9.97 -7.66 0.31
N ALA A 101 -8.68 -7.35 0.46
CA ALA A 101 -7.98 -6.43 -0.43
C ALA A 101 -7.97 -6.93 -1.88
N LEU A 102 -7.61 -8.19 -2.11
CA LEU A 102 -7.67 -8.81 -3.44
C LEU A 102 -9.08 -8.84 -4.02
N ALA A 103 -10.11 -9.09 -3.19
CA ALA A 103 -11.50 -9.00 -3.63
C ALA A 103 -11.89 -7.57 -4.00
N PHE A 104 -11.34 -6.57 -3.28
CA PHE A 104 -11.58 -5.16 -3.53
C PHE A 104 -11.10 -4.74 -4.92
N LEU A 105 -9.92 -5.23 -5.34
CA LEU A 105 -9.32 -4.98 -6.65
C LEU A 105 -10.15 -5.53 -7.83
N GLY A 106 -11.07 -6.47 -7.58
CA GLY A 106 -11.94 -7.03 -8.61
C GLY A 106 -13.30 -6.37 -8.73
N MET A 107 -13.61 -5.38 -7.88
CA MET A 107 -14.93 -4.73 -7.82
C MET A 107 -14.89 -3.36 -8.49
N SER A 108 -15.84 -3.05 -9.37
CA SER A 108 -16.01 -1.71 -9.95
C SER A 108 -17.31 -1.03 -9.49
N GLU A 109 -18.20 -1.77 -8.83
CA GLU A 109 -19.49 -1.26 -8.38
C GLU A 109 -19.39 -0.58 -7.01
N PRO A 110 -19.89 0.67 -6.84
CA PRO A 110 -19.83 1.39 -5.57
C PRO A 110 -20.38 0.60 -4.39
N LEU A 111 -21.47 -0.16 -4.60
CA LEU A 111 -22.09 -0.98 -3.56
C LEU A 111 -21.18 -2.15 -3.13
N GLY A 112 -20.51 -2.80 -4.09
CA GLY A 112 -19.54 -3.86 -3.82
C GLY A 112 -18.33 -3.35 -3.04
N LEU A 113 -17.81 -2.19 -3.44
CA LEU A 113 -16.72 -1.51 -2.73
C LEU A 113 -17.12 -1.13 -1.30
N ALA A 114 -18.32 -0.60 -1.10
CA ALA A 114 -18.85 -0.26 0.22
C ALA A 114 -18.96 -1.50 1.13
N ALA A 115 -19.46 -2.61 0.59
CA ALA A 115 -19.59 -3.87 1.33
C ALA A 115 -18.22 -4.41 1.77
N LEU A 116 -17.25 -4.44 0.86
CA LEU A 116 -15.90 -4.92 1.17
C LEU A 116 -15.15 -3.99 2.14
N TRP A 117 -15.35 -2.67 2.03
CA TRP A 117 -14.82 -1.69 2.99
C TRP A 117 -15.37 -1.93 4.40
N GLY A 118 -16.68 -2.16 4.51
CA GLY A 118 -17.33 -2.51 5.77
C GLY A 118 -16.80 -3.82 6.36
N LEU A 119 -16.60 -4.84 5.53
CA LEU A 119 -16.06 -6.13 5.97
C LEU A 119 -14.61 -6.01 6.45
N GLN A 120 -13.77 -5.23 5.77
CA GLN A 120 -12.41 -4.92 6.24
C GLN A 120 -12.44 -4.19 7.60
N PHE A 121 -13.34 -3.22 7.77
CA PHE A 121 -13.52 -2.52 9.05
C PHE A 121 -13.87 -3.49 10.18
N VAL A 122 -14.83 -4.39 9.95
CA VAL A 122 -15.25 -5.39 10.96
C VAL A 122 -14.10 -6.31 11.35
N VAL A 123 -13.37 -6.85 10.37
CA VAL A 123 -12.22 -7.73 10.62
C VAL A 123 -11.12 -7.02 11.40
N ALA A 124 -10.75 -5.81 10.98
CA ALA A 124 -9.69 -5.03 11.63
C ALA A 124 -10.09 -4.58 13.05
N ALA A 125 -11.30 -4.02 13.22
CA ALA A 125 -11.77 -3.55 14.51
C ALA A 125 -11.92 -4.70 15.52
N GLY A 126 -12.44 -5.85 15.07
CA GLY A 126 -12.58 -7.04 15.92
C GLY A 126 -11.24 -7.57 16.40
N GLU A 127 -10.25 -7.66 15.51
CA GLU A 127 -8.91 -8.14 15.86
C GLU A 127 -8.16 -7.15 16.76
N LEU A 128 -8.26 -5.84 16.50
CA LEU A 128 -7.64 -4.82 17.35
C LEU A 128 -8.22 -4.81 18.76
N ARG A 129 -9.55 -4.93 18.91
CA ARG A 129 -10.20 -5.00 20.24
C ARG A 129 -9.71 -6.22 21.02
N ARG A 130 -9.66 -7.38 20.37
CA ARG A 130 -9.15 -8.62 20.96
C ARG A 130 -7.70 -8.48 21.43
N LEU A 131 -6.85 -7.82 20.63
CA LEU A 131 -5.45 -7.60 21.00
C LEU A 131 -5.31 -6.59 22.14
N ASP A 132 -6.10 -5.53 22.13
CA ASP A 132 -6.16 -4.53 23.21
C ASP A 132 -6.60 -5.19 24.53
N GLU A 133 -7.63 -6.03 24.52
CA GLU A 133 -8.12 -6.79 25.68
C GLU A 133 -7.07 -7.79 26.21
N ALA A 134 -6.36 -8.48 25.31
CA ALA A 134 -5.39 -9.50 25.70
C ALA A 134 -4.07 -8.93 26.24
N HIS A 135 -3.65 -7.74 25.80
CA HIS A 135 -2.32 -7.19 26.10
C HIS A 135 -2.34 -5.78 26.72
N GLY A 136 -3.52 -5.26 27.12
CA GLY A 136 -3.65 -3.90 27.68
C GLY A 136 -3.38 -2.80 26.65
N GLY A 137 -3.70 -3.06 25.38
CA GLY A 137 -3.49 -2.13 24.27
C GLY A 137 -4.52 -1.00 24.20
N SER A 138 -4.32 -0.07 23.27
CA SER A 138 -5.27 1.03 23.00
C SER A 138 -5.23 1.48 21.55
N ALA A 139 -5.07 0.53 20.63
CA ALA A 139 -5.04 0.77 19.19
C ALA A 139 -6.45 0.77 18.56
N ALA A 140 -7.37 -0.03 19.10
CA ALA A 140 -8.72 -0.22 18.56
C ALA A 140 -9.57 1.05 18.67
N LYS A 141 -9.49 1.77 19.80
CA LYS A 141 -10.32 2.94 20.05
C LYS A 141 -10.04 4.09 19.08
N PRO A 142 -8.78 4.52 18.84
CA PRO A 142 -8.45 5.46 17.77
C PRO A 142 -8.89 4.96 16.40
N PHE A 143 -8.62 3.69 16.06
CA PHE A 143 -9.02 3.13 14.77
C PHE A 143 -10.53 3.24 14.52
N VAL A 144 -11.36 2.77 15.46
CA VAL A 144 -12.82 2.78 15.33
C VAL A 144 -13.36 4.21 15.26
N ARG A 145 -12.81 5.15 16.05
CA ARG A 145 -13.25 6.55 16.08
C ARG A 145 -13.15 7.24 14.72
N TYR A 146 -12.14 6.91 13.92
CA TYR A 146 -11.96 7.49 12.59
C TYR A 146 -12.67 6.66 11.52
N GLN A 147 -12.56 5.33 11.59
CA GLN A 147 -13.02 4.46 10.50
C GLN A 147 -14.53 4.19 10.52
N ALA A 148 -15.21 4.30 11.67
CA ALA A 148 -16.67 4.16 11.70
C ALA A 148 -17.38 5.35 11.02
N PRO A 149 -17.03 6.62 11.27
CA PRO A 149 -17.53 7.74 10.46
C PRO A 149 -17.19 7.62 8.97
N ALA A 150 -15.97 7.17 8.63
CA ALA A 150 -15.59 6.92 7.24
C ALA A 150 -16.50 5.89 6.56
N LEU A 151 -16.85 4.80 7.27
CA LEU A 151 -17.82 3.82 6.76
C LEU A 151 -19.21 4.45 6.56
N GLY A 152 -19.64 5.35 7.46
CA GLY A 152 -20.86 6.14 7.27
C GLY A 152 -20.83 7.00 6.01
N LEU A 153 -19.69 7.63 5.72
CA LEU A 153 -19.49 8.41 4.49
C LEU A 153 -19.50 7.54 3.23
N VAL A 154 -18.90 6.34 3.28
CA VAL A 154 -18.97 5.34 2.20
C VAL A 154 -20.42 4.94 1.89
N VAL A 155 -21.20 4.64 2.94
CA VAL A 155 -22.62 4.28 2.79
C VAL A 155 -23.43 5.46 2.24
N LEU A 156 -23.25 6.66 2.80
CA LEU A 156 -23.92 7.88 2.33
C LEU A 156 -23.58 8.15 0.85
N GLY A 157 -22.30 8.08 0.50
CA GLY A 157 -21.82 8.32 -0.86
C GLY A 157 -22.40 7.32 -1.85
N THR A 158 -22.43 6.04 -1.47
CA THR A 158 -23.02 4.97 -2.29
C THR A 158 -24.52 5.18 -2.49
N LEU A 159 -25.28 5.45 -1.43
CA LEU A 159 -26.72 5.71 -1.53
C LEU A 159 -27.01 6.96 -2.37
N ALA A 160 -26.28 8.05 -2.15
CA ALA A 160 -26.41 9.27 -2.94
C ALA A 160 -26.23 9.01 -4.43
N LEU A 161 -25.22 8.20 -4.82
CA LEU A 161 -25.02 7.80 -6.22
C LEU A 161 -26.18 6.97 -6.76
N LEU A 162 -26.68 6.00 -5.99
CA LEU A 162 -27.82 5.17 -6.40
C LEU A 162 -29.10 6.00 -6.63
N PHE A 163 -29.29 7.09 -5.89
CA PHE A 163 -30.43 8.00 -6.05
C PHE A 163 -30.15 9.18 -7.00
N GLY A 164 -29.01 9.18 -7.71
CA GLY A 164 -28.68 10.19 -8.72
C GLY A 164 -28.04 11.49 -8.19
N PHE A 165 -27.76 11.60 -6.89
CA PHE A 165 -27.09 12.75 -6.28
C PHE A 165 -25.56 12.66 -6.45
N ARG A 166 -25.09 12.84 -7.70
CA ARG A 166 -23.69 12.63 -8.09
C ARG A 166 -22.67 13.42 -7.25
N SER A 167 -22.87 14.72 -7.07
CA SER A 167 -21.91 15.59 -6.37
C SER A 167 -21.75 15.23 -4.90
N LEU A 168 -22.86 14.98 -4.20
CA LEU A 168 -22.88 14.51 -2.81
C LEU A 168 -22.20 13.14 -2.71
N GLY A 169 -22.53 12.24 -3.63
CA GLY A 169 -21.96 10.90 -3.73
C GLY A 169 -20.44 10.90 -3.78
N VAL A 170 -19.89 11.61 -4.76
CA VAL A 170 -18.43 11.73 -4.96
C VAL A 170 -17.76 12.40 -3.78
N THR A 171 -18.34 13.49 -3.25
CA THR A 171 -17.74 14.23 -2.13
C THR A 171 -17.68 13.38 -0.86
N ALA A 172 -18.74 12.61 -0.56
CA ALA A 172 -18.76 11.72 0.58
C ALA A 172 -17.73 10.58 0.44
N TRP A 173 -17.59 10.00 -0.75
CA TRP A 173 -16.54 9.01 -1.03
C TRP A 173 -15.14 9.59 -0.91
N LEU A 174 -14.90 10.79 -1.46
CA LEU A 174 -13.61 11.46 -1.37
C LEU A 174 -13.23 11.77 0.09
N MET A 175 -14.20 12.16 0.91
CA MET A 175 -14.00 12.37 2.35
C MET A 175 -13.69 11.05 3.08
N ALA A 176 -14.38 9.95 2.73
CA ALA A 176 -14.07 8.63 3.29
C ALA A 176 -12.65 8.17 2.93
N ILE A 177 -12.23 8.42 1.69
CA ILE A 177 -10.86 8.17 1.20
C ILE A 177 -9.87 9.03 2.00
N ALA A 178 -10.13 10.33 2.20
CA ALA A 178 -9.28 11.21 2.99
C ALA A 178 -9.05 10.67 4.42
N VAL A 179 -10.12 10.16 5.07
CA VAL A 179 -10.00 9.54 6.40
C VAL A 179 -9.17 8.26 6.35
N ARG A 180 -9.39 7.41 5.33
CA ARG A 180 -8.68 6.13 5.16
C ARG A 180 -7.21 6.30 4.78
N GLU A 181 -6.87 7.35 4.06
CA GLU A 181 -5.50 7.71 3.70
C GLU A 181 -4.81 8.57 4.76
N ALA A 182 -5.45 8.77 5.91
CA ALA A 182 -4.91 9.56 7.00
C ALA A 182 -4.51 10.98 6.56
N VAL A 183 -5.24 11.57 5.61
CA VAL A 183 -5.05 12.93 5.13
C VAL A 183 -5.40 13.90 6.25
N ILE A 184 -4.58 14.92 6.49
CA ILE A 184 -4.79 15.88 7.58
C ILE A 184 -6.11 16.64 7.33
N PRO A 185 -7.01 16.75 8.34
CA PRO A 185 -6.81 16.51 9.78
C PRO A 185 -7.13 15.08 10.29
N PHE A 186 -7.42 14.11 9.42
CA PHE A 186 -7.86 12.76 9.80
C PHE A 186 -6.74 11.76 10.13
N HIS A 187 -5.51 12.24 10.27
CA HIS A 187 -4.31 11.40 10.37
C HIS A 187 -4.16 10.64 11.70
N GLY A 188 -4.80 11.08 12.79
CA GLY A 188 -4.46 10.67 14.16
C GLY A 188 -4.58 9.17 14.47
N TRP A 189 -5.36 8.41 13.69
CA TRP A 189 -5.49 6.96 13.87
C TRP A 189 -4.25 6.18 13.39
N LEU A 190 -3.57 6.64 12.33
CA LEU A 190 -2.56 5.83 11.63
C LEU A 190 -1.21 5.75 12.39
N PRO A 191 -0.58 6.86 12.83
CA PRO A 191 0.62 6.78 13.66
C PRO A 191 0.37 6.04 14.97
N THR A 192 -0.84 6.19 15.54
CA THR A 192 -1.24 5.50 16.77
C THR A 192 -1.38 4.00 16.56
N LEU A 193 -1.96 3.58 15.43
CA LEU A 193 -2.10 2.17 15.06
C LEU A 193 -0.73 1.52 14.90
N ILE A 194 0.19 2.15 14.16
CA ILE A 194 1.55 1.64 13.92
C ILE A 194 2.34 1.53 15.22
N ALA A 195 2.19 2.52 16.11
CA ALA A 195 2.88 2.53 17.40
C ALA A 195 2.42 1.40 18.34
N ARG A 196 1.19 0.90 18.20
CA ARG A 196 0.55 0.05 19.23
C ARG A 196 0.12 -1.34 18.77
N ALA A 197 -0.13 -1.54 17.49
CA ALA A 197 -0.58 -2.83 16.96
C ALA A 197 0.57 -3.68 16.41
N PRO A 198 0.40 -5.01 16.27
CA PRO A 198 1.36 -5.86 15.56
C PRO A 198 1.56 -5.37 14.12
N LEU A 199 2.80 -5.06 13.73
CA LEU A 199 3.06 -4.41 12.44
C LEU A 199 2.63 -5.24 11.22
N GLY A 200 2.70 -6.58 11.28
CA GLY A 200 2.16 -7.44 10.22
C GLY A 200 0.65 -7.27 10.00
N LEU A 201 -0.12 -7.06 11.07
CA LEU A 201 -1.55 -6.73 10.96
C LEU A 201 -1.76 -5.34 10.38
N VAL A 202 -0.93 -4.37 10.77
CA VAL A 202 -1.04 -2.99 10.29
C VAL A 202 -0.74 -2.91 8.79
N ILE A 203 0.33 -3.54 8.31
CA ILE A 203 0.67 -3.49 6.88
C ILE A 203 -0.39 -4.21 6.03
N ALA A 204 -0.95 -5.33 6.51
CA ALA A 204 -2.03 -6.03 5.82
C ALA A 204 -3.32 -5.20 5.72
N LEU A 205 -3.50 -4.20 6.57
CA LEU A 205 -4.64 -3.30 6.58
C LEU A 205 -4.42 -2.03 5.76
N VAL A 206 -3.20 -1.48 5.81
CA VAL A 206 -2.85 -0.16 5.27
C VAL A 206 -2.27 -0.23 3.86
N ALA A 207 -1.37 -1.18 3.60
CA ALA A 207 -0.64 -1.25 2.33
C ALA A 207 -1.55 -1.43 1.08
N PRO A 208 -2.67 -2.18 1.13
CA PRO A 208 -3.52 -2.32 -0.04
C PRO A 208 -4.30 -1.07 -0.47
N GLN A 209 -4.33 -0.02 0.36
CA GLN A 209 -5.00 1.26 0.11
C GLN A 209 -6.31 1.18 -0.73
N PRO A 210 -7.39 0.58 -0.20
CA PRO A 210 -8.66 0.46 -0.93
C PRO A 210 -9.24 1.82 -1.34
N GLY A 211 -8.90 2.91 -0.64
CA GLY A 211 -9.30 4.26 -1.03
C GLY A 211 -8.69 4.70 -2.35
N VAL A 212 -7.42 4.40 -2.59
CA VAL A 212 -6.70 4.66 -3.85
C VAL A 212 -7.37 3.91 -4.99
N TYR A 213 -7.62 2.61 -4.82
CA TYR A 213 -8.31 1.82 -5.83
C TYR A 213 -9.72 2.36 -6.14
N ALA A 214 -10.52 2.64 -5.11
CA ALA A 214 -11.88 3.15 -5.29
C ALA A 214 -11.89 4.50 -6.04
N HIS A 215 -10.91 5.36 -5.75
CA HIS A 215 -10.72 6.59 -6.51
C HIS A 215 -10.41 6.28 -7.98
N LEU A 216 -9.40 5.47 -8.26
CA LEU A 216 -8.97 5.18 -9.64
C LEU A 216 -10.03 4.46 -10.48
N ALA A 217 -10.73 3.50 -9.90
CA ALA A 217 -11.67 2.64 -10.61
C ALA A 217 -13.05 3.29 -10.83
N VAL A 218 -13.48 4.19 -9.94
CA VAL A 218 -14.87 4.67 -9.90
C VAL A 218 -14.99 6.18 -9.81
N PHE A 219 -14.23 6.84 -8.93
CA PHE A 219 -14.50 8.24 -8.56
C PHE A 219 -13.59 9.26 -9.25
N GLY A 220 -12.47 8.84 -9.85
CA GLY A 220 -11.44 9.71 -10.39
C GLY A 220 -11.98 10.62 -11.49
N ASP A 221 -12.62 10.04 -12.51
CA ASP A 221 -13.24 10.78 -13.62
C ASP A 221 -14.46 11.61 -13.16
N MET A 222 -14.95 11.38 -11.94
CA MET A 222 -16.05 12.14 -11.34
C MET A 222 -15.55 13.28 -10.43
N THR A 223 -14.26 13.30 -10.11
CA THR A 223 -13.61 14.27 -9.23
C THR A 223 -12.87 15.29 -10.10
N GLY A 224 -13.37 16.53 -10.15
CA GLY A 224 -12.78 17.55 -11.01
C GLY A 224 -12.93 18.96 -10.47
N GLY A 225 -12.21 19.91 -11.08
CA GLY A 225 -12.29 21.32 -10.72
C GLY A 225 -11.89 21.58 -9.27
N ALA A 226 -12.61 22.45 -8.57
CA ALA A 226 -12.24 22.91 -7.23
C ALA A 226 -12.09 21.77 -6.19
N LEU A 227 -12.85 20.67 -6.34
CA LEU A 227 -12.77 19.54 -5.43
C LEU A 227 -11.45 18.76 -5.59
N ALA A 228 -11.04 18.53 -6.84
CA ALA A 228 -9.76 17.89 -7.17
C ALA A 228 -8.59 18.75 -6.66
N HIS A 229 -8.58 20.04 -6.97
CA HIS A 229 -7.56 20.98 -6.50
C HIS A 229 -7.46 21.07 -4.98
N GLY A 230 -8.61 21.11 -4.28
CA GLY A 230 -8.65 21.13 -2.83
C GLY A 230 -8.05 19.85 -2.22
N PHE A 231 -8.43 18.68 -2.75
CA PHE A 231 -7.91 17.41 -2.28
C PHE A 231 -6.41 17.27 -2.57
N ALA A 232 -5.97 17.71 -3.75
CA ALA A 232 -4.56 17.76 -4.13
C ALA A 232 -3.73 18.60 -3.14
N ALA A 233 -4.17 19.83 -2.86
CA ALA A 233 -3.49 20.75 -1.97
C ALA A 233 -3.39 20.20 -0.53
N VAL A 234 -4.46 19.61 -0.01
CA VAL A 234 -4.46 19.00 1.33
C VAL A 234 -3.58 17.74 1.36
N GLY A 235 -3.53 16.96 0.28
CA GLY A 235 -2.61 15.84 0.11
C GLY A 235 -1.15 16.28 0.18
N ALA A 236 -0.77 17.30 -0.60
CA ALA A 236 0.59 17.84 -0.62
C ALA A 236 0.99 18.41 0.75
N PHE A 237 0.08 19.14 1.41
CA PHE A 237 0.28 19.62 2.78
C PHE A 237 0.48 18.47 3.77
N THR A 238 -0.33 17.41 3.67
CA THR A 238 -0.19 16.18 4.46
C THR A 238 1.19 15.54 4.24
N GLY A 239 1.65 15.48 2.99
CA GLY A 239 2.96 14.97 2.62
C GLY A 239 4.08 15.66 3.38
N VAL A 240 4.15 16.99 3.29
CA VAL A 240 5.20 17.80 3.93
C VAL A 240 5.10 17.74 5.46
N LEU A 241 3.90 17.94 6.01
CA LEU A 241 3.71 17.97 7.46
C LEU A 241 3.97 16.60 8.09
N GLY A 242 3.55 15.51 7.43
CA GLY A 242 3.85 14.15 7.85
C GLY A 242 5.36 13.88 7.89
N ALA A 243 6.10 14.31 6.87
CA ALA A 243 7.55 14.15 6.81
C ALA A 243 8.26 14.91 7.95
N ALA A 244 7.88 16.18 8.15
CA ALA A 244 8.42 17.02 9.22
C ALA A 244 8.15 16.43 10.61
N LEU A 245 6.93 15.94 10.85
CA LEU A 245 6.56 15.31 12.12
C LEU A 245 7.25 13.96 12.33
N GLY A 246 7.61 13.25 11.26
CA GLY A 246 8.41 12.01 11.32
C GLY A 246 9.82 12.25 11.85
N VAL A 247 10.48 13.31 11.37
CA VAL A 247 11.87 13.66 11.77
C VAL A 247 11.99 13.89 13.27
N VAL A 248 10.99 14.49 13.90
CA VAL A 248 11.01 14.83 15.34
C VAL A 248 10.58 13.68 16.26
N GLN A 249 10.21 12.52 15.72
CA GLN A 249 9.80 11.39 16.55
C GLN A 249 10.96 10.78 17.33
N ASN A 250 10.66 10.34 18.55
CA ASN A 250 11.63 9.71 19.46
C ASN A 250 11.49 8.17 19.53
N ASP A 251 10.59 7.60 18.74
CA ASP A 251 10.26 6.18 18.73
C ASP A 251 10.23 5.70 17.27
N ALA A 252 10.85 4.55 16.99
CA ALA A 252 11.02 4.06 15.63
C ALA A 252 9.69 3.73 14.94
N ARG A 253 8.72 3.15 15.67
CA ARG A 253 7.38 2.85 15.11
C ARG A 253 6.63 4.14 14.78
N ARG A 254 6.68 5.14 15.66
CA ARG A 254 6.06 6.45 15.39
C ARG A 254 6.72 7.19 14.24
N ALA A 255 8.06 7.15 14.15
CA ALA A 255 8.80 7.75 13.04
C ALA A 255 8.37 7.12 11.70
N ALA A 256 8.24 5.79 11.67
CA ALA A 256 7.72 5.07 10.50
C ALA A 256 6.25 5.42 10.22
N GLY A 257 5.42 5.60 11.24
CA GLY A 257 4.02 5.95 11.06
C GLY A 257 3.79 7.32 10.45
N TRP A 258 4.59 8.30 10.83
CA TRP A 258 4.55 9.63 10.19
C TRP A 258 5.14 9.63 8.78
N LEU A 259 6.14 8.79 8.51
CA LEU A 259 6.62 8.54 7.15
C LEU A 259 5.52 7.95 6.26
N ILE A 260 4.70 7.01 6.77
CA ILE A 260 3.52 6.52 6.05
C ILE A 260 2.50 7.65 5.86
N VAL A 261 2.20 8.48 6.87
CA VAL A 261 1.29 9.64 6.68
C VAL A 261 1.79 10.58 5.57
N SER A 262 3.10 10.81 5.49
CA SER A 262 3.69 11.61 4.41
C SER A 262 3.42 11.00 3.04
N GLN A 263 3.75 9.71 2.89
CA GLN A 263 3.62 9.01 1.62
C GLN A 263 2.13 8.86 1.19
N THR A 264 1.19 8.63 2.11
CA THR A 264 -0.25 8.63 1.77
C THR A 264 -0.74 10.02 1.34
N GLY A 265 -0.19 11.09 1.92
CA GLY A 265 -0.44 12.46 1.48
C GLY A 265 0.01 12.72 0.04
N LEU A 266 1.21 12.25 -0.33
CA LEU A 266 1.74 12.37 -1.70
C LEU A 266 0.91 11.56 -2.71
N ILE A 267 0.40 10.39 -2.30
CA ILE A 267 -0.50 9.59 -3.13
C ILE A 267 -1.85 10.31 -3.31
N ALA A 268 -2.45 10.82 -2.24
CA ALA A 268 -3.69 11.60 -2.32
C ALA A 268 -3.53 12.83 -3.23
N PHE A 269 -2.38 13.50 -3.15
CA PHE A 269 -2.02 14.59 -4.02
C PHE A 269 -2.00 14.18 -5.50
N GLY A 270 -1.31 13.11 -5.85
CA GLY A 270 -1.23 12.65 -7.24
C GLY A 270 -2.53 12.07 -7.79
N LEU A 271 -3.38 11.48 -6.94
CA LEU A 271 -4.69 10.96 -7.36
C LEU A 271 -5.63 12.06 -7.83
N ALA A 272 -5.57 13.21 -7.17
CA ALA A 272 -6.40 14.37 -7.45
C ALA A 272 -5.86 15.24 -8.59
N ASN A 273 -4.70 14.90 -9.12
CA ASN A 273 -4.04 15.64 -10.18
C ASN A 273 -4.76 15.39 -11.53
N GLU A 274 -5.02 16.46 -12.30
CA GLU A 274 -5.71 16.36 -13.59
C GLU A 274 -4.79 15.82 -14.70
N SER A 275 -3.47 15.88 -14.50
CA SER A 275 -2.47 15.21 -15.35
C SER A 275 -2.53 13.69 -15.23
N GLN A 276 -2.62 13.02 -16.38
CA GLN A 276 -2.48 11.56 -16.46
C GLN A 276 -1.11 11.10 -15.95
N VAL A 277 -0.05 11.87 -16.18
CA VAL A 277 1.30 11.56 -15.68
C VAL A 277 1.32 11.58 -14.15
N GLY A 278 0.68 12.59 -13.54
CA GLY A 278 0.55 12.71 -12.08
C GLY A 278 -0.22 11.54 -11.47
N ARG A 279 -1.35 11.15 -12.08
CA ARG A 279 -2.12 9.97 -11.64
C ARG A 279 -1.32 8.67 -11.73
N LEU A 280 -0.55 8.48 -12.80
CA LEU A 280 0.35 7.31 -12.93
C LEU A 280 1.43 7.31 -11.84
N GLY A 281 2.00 8.47 -11.53
CA GLY A 281 2.90 8.65 -10.39
C GLY A 281 2.23 8.23 -9.08
N ALA A 282 0.97 8.63 -8.84
CA ALA A 282 0.23 8.25 -7.63
C ALA A 282 0.03 6.74 -7.49
N VAL A 283 -0.30 6.07 -8.59
CA VAL A 283 -0.47 4.61 -8.63
C VAL A 283 0.84 3.90 -8.31
N LEU A 284 1.95 4.34 -8.89
CA LEU A 284 3.26 3.78 -8.59
C LEU A 284 3.69 4.08 -7.15
N SER A 285 3.38 5.27 -6.64
CA SER A 285 3.68 5.67 -5.27
C SER A 285 2.92 4.82 -4.25
N TRP A 286 1.66 4.45 -4.54
CA TRP A 286 0.94 3.44 -3.75
C TRP A 286 1.66 2.10 -3.74
N GLN A 287 2.06 1.58 -4.90
CA GLN A 287 2.73 0.29 -4.98
C GLN A 287 4.08 0.31 -4.25
N VAL A 288 4.84 1.40 -4.38
CA VAL A 288 6.10 1.62 -3.66
C VAL A 288 5.86 1.72 -2.16
N MET A 289 4.88 2.51 -1.73
CA MET A 289 4.46 2.57 -0.33
C MET A 289 4.13 1.17 0.19
N ALA A 290 3.27 0.43 -0.50
CA ALA A 290 2.83 -0.89 -0.10
C ALA A 290 4.01 -1.84 0.10
N LEU A 291 4.98 -1.85 -0.82
CA LEU A 291 6.14 -2.74 -0.78
C LEU A 291 7.24 -2.24 0.16
N ALA A 292 7.77 -1.05 -0.10
CA ALA A 292 8.92 -0.48 0.58
C ALA A 292 8.61 -0.17 2.05
N MET A 293 7.46 0.47 2.34
CA MET A 293 7.09 0.76 3.74
C MET A 293 6.70 -0.48 4.52
N SER A 294 6.10 -1.49 3.89
CA SER A 294 5.87 -2.78 4.56
C SER A 294 7.19 -3.47 4.90
N GLY A 295 8.14 -3.48 3.98
CA GLY A 295 9.47 -4.05 4.23
C GLY A 295 10.20 -3.30 5.34
N TYR A 296 10.28 -1.98 5.23
CA TYR A 296 10.89 -1.09 6.23
C TYR A 296 10.28 -1.29 7.62
N THR A 297 8.95 -1.23 7.74
CA THR A 297 8.27 -1.43 9.03
C THR A 297 8.44 -2.85 9.57
N MET A 298 8.45 -3.88 8.73
CA MET A 298 8.70 -5.24 9.20
C MET A 298 10.16 -5.47 9.64
N THR A 299 11.14 -4.74 9.10
CA THR A 299 12.50 -4.75 9.66
C THR A 299 12.56 -4.10 11.05
N ILE A 300 11.78 -3.03 11.29
CA ILE A 300 11.58 -2.46 12.65
C ILE A 300 10.96 -3.51 13.58
N ALA A 301 9.91 -4.20 13.12
CA ALA A 301 9.26 -5.26 13.89
C ALA A 301 10.22 -6.42 14.23
N ALA A 302 11.08 -6.80 13.27
CA ALA A 302 12.05 -7.87 13.42
C ALA A 302 13.15 -7.50 14.42
N LEU A 303 13.63 -6.25 14.39
CA LEU A 303 14.61 -5.74 15.35
C LEU A 303 14.00 -5.63 16.75
N GLU A 304 12.79 -5.09 16.85
CA GLU A 304 12.08 -4.97 18.13
C GLU A 304 11.79 -6.33 18.76
N ALA A 305 11.50 -7.36 17.96
CA ALA A 305 11.33 -8.72 18.47
C ALA A 305 12.61 -9.31 19.11
N ARG A 306 13.79 -8.75 18.81
CA ARG A 306 15.10 -9.19 19.32
C ARG A 306 15.62 -8.29 20.44
N ARG A 307 15.36 -6.99 20.33
CA ARG A 307 15.89 -5.94 21.21
C ARG A 307 14.90 -5.40 22.24
N GLY A 308 13.60 -5.58 22.00
CA GLY A 308 12.54 -4.84 22.68
C GLY A 308 12.38 -3.43 22.09
N THR A 309 11.78 -2.52 22.87
CA THR A 309 11.38 -1.19 22.41
C THR A 309 12.53 -0.38 21.78
N LEU A 310 12.24 0.24 20.64
CA LEU A 310 13.23 0.95 19.81
C LEU A 310 13.13 2.47 19.98
N SER A 311 13.82 2.99 20.99
CA SER A 311 13.98 4.43 21.22
C SER A 311 14.97 5.06 20.23
N LEU A 312 14.60 6.23 19.69
CA LEU A 312 15.46 7.04 18.82
C LEU A 312 16.22 8.15 19.59
N ARG A 313 16.19 8.11 20.93
CA ARG A 313 16.94 9.07 21.77
C ARG A 313 18.39 8.63 22.02
N VAL A 314 18.65 7.33 21.90
CA VAL A 314 19.92 6.73 22.34
C VAL A 314 20.39 5.72 21.27
N PRO A 315 21.65 5.81 20.81
CA PRO A 315 22.20 4.87 19.83
C PRO A 315 22.10 3.40 20.28
N GLY A 316 21.72 2.51 19.37
CA GLY A 316 21.47 1.09 19.62
C GLY A 316 22.66 0.15 19.39
N GLY A 317 23.49 0.42 18.37
CA GLY A 317 24.68 -0.39 18.07
C GLY A 317 24.38 -1.80 17.53
N SER A 318 23.25 -2.03 16.85
CA SER A 318 22.84 -3.37 16.38
C SER A 318 23.55 -3.86 15.10
N PHE A 319 24.32 -3.01 14.40
CA PHE A 319 24.86 -3.33 13.07
C PHE A 319 25.74 -4.60 13.06
N ALA A 320 26.68 -4.72 14.00
CA ALA A 320 27.63 -5.82 14.03
C ALA A 320 26.97 -7.20 14.20
N ARG A 321 25.79 -7.25 14.84
CA ARG A 321 25.04 -8.48 15.12
C ARG A 321 23.95 -8.77 14.09
N THR A 322 23.39 -7.72 13.49
CA THR A 322 22.24 -7.82 12.57
C THR A 322 22.53 -7.15 11.21
N PRO A 323 23.68 -7.42 10.55
CA PRO A 323 24.09 -6.68 9.35
C PRO A 323 23.10 -6.85 8.19
N ARG A 324 22.50 -8.04 8.01
CA ARG A 324 21.50 -8.24 6.93
C ARG A 324 20.23 -7.45 7.21
N MET A 325 19.80 -7.39 8.48
CA MET A 325 18.68 -6.57 8.89
C MET A 325 18.94 -5.09 8.65
N ALA A 326 20.14 -4.61 8.99
CA ALA A 326 20.55 -3.22 8.79
C ALA A 326 20.53 -2.84 7.31
N VAL A 327 21.10 -3.69 6.44
CA VAL A 327 21.10 -3.49 4.98
C VAL A 327 19.67 -3.50 4.43
N ALA A 328 18.85 -4.48 4.83
CA ALA A 328 17.46 -4.54 4.39
C ALA A 328 16.67 -3.29 4.82
N PHE A 329 16.80 -2.87 6.09
CA PHE A 329 16.19 -1.64 6.61
C PHE A 329 16.55 -0.44 5.75
N LEU A 330 17.84 -0.26 5.46
CA LEU A 330 18.33 0.90 4.73
C LEU A 330 17.86 0.89 3.26
N LEU A 331 17.98 -0.25 2.57
CA LEU A 331 17.58 -0.36 1.16
C LEU A 331 16.07 -0.22 0.95
N LEU A 332 15.26 -0.77 1.86
CA LEU A 332 13.80 -0.62 1.81
C LEU A 332 13.37 0.79 2.20
N GLY A 333 14.03 1.39 3.21
CA GLY A 333 13.81 2.80 3.55
C GLY A 333 14.21 3.74 2.41
N PHE A 334 15.31 3.48 1.72
CA PHE A 334 15.70 4.27 0.54
C PHE A 334 14.78 4.06 -0.66
N SER A 335 14.27 2.84 -0.85
CA SER A 335 13.25 2.59 -1.87
C SER A 335 11.95 3.35 -1.58
N SER A 336 11.64 3.63 -0.31
CA SER A 336 10.47 4.45 0.06
C SER A 336 10.71 5.96 0.02
N VAL A 337 11.92 6.42 -0.32
CA VAL A 337 12.24 7.86 -0.48
C VAL A 337 12.92 8.14 -1.82
N ALA A 338 12.49 7.40 -2.85
CA ALA A 338 12.89 7.61 -4.24
C ALA A 338 14.41 7.60 -4.51
N LEU A 339 15.15 6.67 -3.90
CA LEU A 339 16.54 6.45 -4.31
C LEU A 339 16.58 6.02 -5.80
N PRO A 340 17.48 6.60 -6.62
CA PRO A 340 17.65 6.18 -8.02
C PRO A 340 17.80 4.65 -8.15
N LEU A 341 17.35 4.11 -9.28
CA LEU A 341 17.26 2.67 -9.58
C LEU A 341 16.18 1.89 -8.81
N THR A 342 15.35 2.56 -8.02
CA THR A 342 14.18 1.94 -7.37
C THR A 342 12.89 2.38 -8.07
N LEU A 343 11.84 1.56 -7.97
CA LEU A 343 10.50 1.94 -8.43
C LEU A 343 10.01 3.24 -7.76
N GLY A 344 10.46 3.52 -6.53
CA GLY A 344 10.17 4.76 -5.81
C GLY A 344 10.63 6.00 -6.57
N PHE A 345 11.82 5.95 -7.18
CA PHE A 345 12.32 7.06 -7.97
C PHE A 345 11.41 7.36 -9.17
N VAL A 346 11.01 6.31 -9.89
CA VAL A 346 10.11 6.44 -11.05
C VAL A 346 8.75 7.00 -10.63
N ALA A 347 8.22 6.53 -9.50
CA ALA A 347 6.94 6.99 -8.97
C ALA A 347 6.95 8.48 -8.64
N GLU A 348 7.97 8.93 -7.89
CA GLU A 348 8.08 10.32 -7.47
C GLU A 348 8.46 11.26 -8.63
N ASP A 349 9.30 10.82 -9.56
CA ASP A 349 9.61 11.59 -10.76
C ASP A 349 8.34 11.87 -11.59
N LEU A 350 7.49 10.86 -11.81
CA LEU A 350 6.21 11.03 -12.49
C LEU A 350 5.24 11.92 -11.70
N LEU A 351 5.21 11.79 -10.36
CA LEU A 351 4.46 12.71 -9.52
C LEU A 351 4.94 14.15 -9.72
N VAL A 352 6.24 14.42 -9.62
CA VAL A 352 6.81 15.76 -9.79
C VAL A 352 6.51 16.30 -11.18
N GLN A 353 6.71 15.52 -12.24
CA GLN A 353 6.42 15.93 -13.62
C GLN A 353 4.94 16.27 -13.83
N GLY A 354 4.03 15.41 -13.36
CA GLY A 354 2.60 15.67 -13.40
C GLY A 354 2.18 16.88 -12.57
N SER A 355 2.94 17.18 -11.51
CA SER A 355 2.66 18.31 -10.60
C SER A 355 3.14 19.63 -11.13
N VAL A 356 4.35 19.71 -11.68
CA VAL A 356 4.92 20.97 -12.18
C VAL A 356 4.13 21.50 -13.38
N ALA A 357 3.54 20.61 -14.17
CA ALA A 357 2.68 20.97 -15.30
C ALA A 357 1.40 21.71 -14.87
N GLU A 358 0.89 21.46 -13.66
CA GLU A 358 -0.40 21.97 -13.17
C GLU A 358 -0.23 22.99 -12.04
N PHE A 359 0.70 22.75 -11.12
CA PHE A 359 0.99 23.52 -9.91
C PHE A 359 2.49 23.60 -9.61
N PRO A 360 3.24 24.57 -10.18
CA PRO A 360 4.69 24.69 -9.99
C PRO A 360 5.12 24.76 -8.52
N HIS A 361 4.35 25.46 -7.68
CA HIS A 361 4.63 25.59 -6.24
C HIS A 361 4.35 24.30 -5.45
N VAL A 362 3.48 23.42 -5.95
CA VAL A 362 3.11 22.17 -5.28
C VAL A 362 4.10 21.04 -5.64
N GLY A 363 4.73 21.09 -6.82
CA GLY A 363 5.86 20.20 -7.14
C GLY A 363 7.01 20.31 -6.12
N PHE A 364 7.28 21.51 -5.59
CA PHE A 364 8.26 21.72 -4.52
C PHE A 364 7.88 21.00 -3.22
N ALA A 365 6.59 20.87 -2.91
CA ALA A 365 6.13 20.17 -1.71
C ALA A 365 6.48 18.67 -1.77
N VAL A 366 6.41 18.04 -2.95
CA VAL A 366 6.83 16.64 -3.14
C VAL A 366 8.32 16.49 -2.82
N ILE A 367 9.17 17.31 -3.44
CA ILE A 367 10.63 17.28 -3.22
C ILE A 367 10.98 17.51 -1.75
N LEU A 368 10.33 18.49 -1.11
CA LEU A 368 10.54 18.79 0.30
C LEU A 368 10.13 17.62 1.21
N ALA A 369 8.96 17.00 0.95
CA ALA A 369 8.48 15.84 1.70
C ALA A 369 9.45 14.66 1.56
N THR A 370 9.89 14.34 0.34
CA THR A 370 10.86 13.28 0.07
C THR A 370 12.20 13.52 0.77
N GLY A 371 12.73 14.74 0.72
CA GLY A 371 13.98 15.09 1.41
C GLY A 371 13.89 14.89 2.92
N LEU A 372 12.80 15.35 3.55
CA LEU A 372 12.55 15.17 4.97
C LEU A 372 12.34 13.69 5.33
N ASN A 373 11.64 12.93 4.48
CA ASN A 373 11.48 11.49 4.64
C ASN A 373 12.82 10.76 4.57
N GLY A 374 13.70 11.14 3.65
CA GLY A 374 15.06 10.59 3.55
C GLY A 374 15.89 10.88 4.80
N ILE A 375 15.82 12.11 5.33
CA ILE A 375 16.45 12.47 6.61
C ILE A 375 15.92 11.56 7.73
N ASN A 376 14.61 11.31 7.79
CA ASN A 376 14.01 10.44 8.79
C ASN A 376 14.54 8.99 8.70
N VAL A 377 14.58 8.40 7.49
CA VAL A 377 15.11 7.04 7.26
C VAL A 377 16.57 6.94 7.70
N VAL A 378 17.41 7.88 7.26
CA VAL A 378 18.85 7.90 7.58
C VAL A 378 19.08 8.10 9.08
N ARG A 379 18.34 9.01 9.71
CA ARG A 379 18.38 9.22 11.15
C ARG A 379 18.03 7.94 11.90
N CYS A 380 16.95 7.27 11.52
CA CYS A 380 16.55 6.01 12.15
C CYS A 380 17.64 4.93 11.96
N PHE A 381 18.24 4.84 10.78
CA PHE A 381 19.35 3.90 10.53
C PHE A 381 20.53 4.14 11.48
N PHE A 382 21.05 5.37 11.53
CA PHE A 382 22.21 5.69 12.37
C PHE A 382 21.92 5.47 13.85
N VAL A 383 20.74 5.87 14.34
CA VAL A 383 20.41 5.69 15.75
C VAL A 383 20.18 4.22 16.10
N LEU A 384 19.53 3.43 15.24
CA LEU A 384 19.22 2.04 15.56
C LEU A 384 20.42 1.11 15.41
N PHE A 385 21.22 1.28 14.36
CA PHE A 385 22.27 0.33 13.99
C PHE A 385 23.69 0.78 14.35
N SER A 386 23.96 2.09 14.43
CA SER A 386 25.30 2.60 14.78
C SER A 386 25.47 2.82 16.29
N GLY A 387 26.71 2.99 16.73
CA GLY A 387 27.08 3.15 18.14
C GLY A 387 27.72 1.89 18.74
N THR A 388 28.04 1.95 20.03
CA THR A 388 28.63 0.82 20.77
C THR A 388 27.63 -0.34 20.90
N GLU A 389 28.08 -1.58 20.73
CA GLU A 389 27.27 -2.78 20.99
C GLU A 389 26.73 -2.74 22.43
N ARG A 390 25.41 -2.62 22.59
CA ARG A 390 24.74 -2.60 23.91
C ARG A 390 23.92 -3.84 24.21
N HIS A 391 23.53 -4.57 23.18
CA HIS A 391 22.65 -5.74 23.30
C HIS A 391 23.39 -7.00 22.87
N THR A 392 23.56 -7.94 23.81
CA THR A 392 24.21 -9.22 23.59
C THR A 392 23.15 -10.28 23.33
N GLY A 393 23.16 -10.89 22.14
CA GLY A 393 22.25 -12.01 21.78
C GLY A 393 21.23 -11.73 20.67
N GLU A 394 21.27 -10.56 20.03
CA GLU A 394 20.48 -10.31 18.82
C GLU A 394 20.92 -11.28 17.70
N VAL A 395 19.98 -12.09 17.21
CA VAL A 395 20.20 -12.96 16.05
C VAL A 395 19.86 -12.18 14.79
N ASP A 396 20.62 -12.31 13.71
CA ASP A 396 20.27 -11.66 12.44
C ASP A 396 18.99 -12.27 11.81
N LEU A 397 18.65 -11.84 10.59
CA LEU A 397 17.53 -12.37 9.83
C LEU A 397 17.66 -13.89 9.60
N THR A 398 16.59 -14.60 9.93
CA THR A 398 16.41 -16.01 9.60
C THR A 398 16.26 -16.18 8.08
N ARG A 399 16.51 -17.40 7.56
CA ARG A 399 16.39 -17.69 6.13
C ARG A 399 15.04 -17.26 5.55
N ARG A 400 13.94 -17.46 6.29
CA ARG A 400 12.60 -17.05 5.86
C ARG A 400 12.45 -15.53 5.77
N GLU A 401 12.94 -14.80 6.76
CA GLU A 401 12.89 -13.33 6.76
C GLU A 401 13.72 -12.76 5.60
N VAL A 402 14.90 -13.34 5.34
CA VAL A 402 15.75 -12.98 4.18
C VAL A 402 15.00 -13.20 2.86
N TRP A 403 14.35 -14.35 2.66
CA TRP A 403 13.59 -14.64 1.45
C TRP A 403 12.46 -13.64 1.21
N ALA A 404 11.65 -13.36 2.24
CA ALA A 404 10.52 -12.43 2.12
C ALA A 404 10.99 -10.99 1.83
N LEU A 405 12.03 -10.51 2.50
CA LEU A 405 12.60 -9.18 2.25
C LEU A 405 13.26 -9.08 0.87
N SER A 406 13.99 -10.12 0.45
CA SER A 406 14.68 -10.14 -0.84
C SER A 406 13.70 -10.16 -2.00
N LEU A 407 12.56 -10.85 -1.86
CA LEU A 407 11.50 -10.88 -2.86
C LEU A 407 10.93 -9.47 -3.10
N VAL A 408 10.61 -8.75 -2.03
CA VAL A 408 10.05 -7.39 -2.13
C VAL A 408 11.08 -6.38 -2.62
N LEU A 409 12.31 -6.43 -2.09
CA LEU A 409 13.39 -5.55 -2.54
C LEU A 409 13.72 -5.81 -4.03
N GLY A 410 13.75 -7.07 -4.44
CA GLY A 410 13.93 -7.46 -5.84
C GLY A 410 12.83 -6.90 -6.73
N ALA A 411 11.57 -6.96 -6.30
CA ALA A 411 10.44 -6.36 -7.02
C ALA A 411 10.58 -4.84 -7.18
N LEU A 412 11.00 -4.13 -6.11
CA LEU A 412 11.23 -2.68 -6.14
C LEU A 412 12.38 -2.26 -7.06
N LEU A 413 13.49 -3.01 -7.05
CA LEU A 413 14.65 -2.74 -7.92
C LEU A 413 14.34 -3.08 -9.38
N LEU A 414 13.71 -4.24 -9.62
CA LEU A 414 13.27 -4.64 -10.95
C LEU A 414 12.26 -3.65 -11.52
N GLY A 415 11.33 -3.16 -10.71
CA GLY A 415 10.39 -2.10 -11.10
C GLY A 415 11.07 -0.76 -11.38
N GLY A 416 12.19 -0.45 -10.72
CA GLY A 416 13.00 0.74 -11.03
C GLY A 416 13.65 0.68 -12.41
N VAL A 417 14.11 -0.50 -12.83
CA VAL A 417 14.74 -0.71 -14.15
C VAL A 417 13.68 -0.96 -15.24
N PHE A 418 12.60 -1.66 -14.91
CA PHE A 418 11.51 -2.02 -15.82
C PHE A 418 10.13 -1.61 -15.26
N PRO A 419 9.79 -0.30 -15.26
CA PRO A 419 8.54 0.19 -14.67
C PRO A 419 7.28 -0.39 -15.31
N ARG A 420 7.38 -0.83 -16.57
CA ARG A 420 6.28 -1.45 -17.33
C ARG A 420 5.70 -2.70 -16.67
N LEU A 421 6.44 -3.34 -15.77
CA LEU A 421 5.95 -4.49 -14.99
C LEU A 421 4.88 -4.11 -13.94
N PHE A 422 4.87 -2.85 -13.51
CA PHE A 422 3.97 -2.32 -12.47
C PHE A 422 2.87 -1.41 -13.02
N VAL A 423 3.01 -0.98 -14.27
CA VAL A 423 2.04 -0.18 -15.01
C VAL A 423 2.14 -0.61 -16.47
N ALA A 424 1.33 -1.57 -16.89
CA ALA A 424 1.15 -1.82 -18.33
C ALA A 424 0.43 -0.61 -18.95
N GLY A 425 0.62 -0.32 -20.25
CA GLY A 425 -0.15 0.73 -20.93
C GLY A 425 0.23 2.20 -20.63
N GLY A 426 1.53 2.53 -20.56
CA GLY A 426 1.97 3.93 -20.71
C GLY A 426 1.55 4.51 -22.07
N PRO A 427 1.45 5.85 -22.21
CA PRO A 427 1.06 6.45 -23.48
C PRO A 427 1.99 5.96 -24.59
N SER A 428 1.40 5.54 -25.71
CA SER A 428 2.14 5.22 -26.93
C SER A 428 3.11 6.38 -27.22
N PRO A 429 4.36 6.10 -27.65
CA PRO A 429 5.29 7.16 -28.00
C PRO A 429 4.64 8.10 -29.03
N PRO A 430 4.79 9.43 -28.89
CA PRO A 430 4.26 10.37 -29.86
C PRO A 430 4.98 10.11 -31.19
N GLY A 431 4.31 9.42 -32.11
CA GLY A 431 4.92 8.99 -33.38
C GLY A 431 4.25 7.80 -34.07
N THR A 432 3.46 6.98 -33.38
CA THR A 432 2.66 5.91 -34.02
C THR A 432 1.22 6.33 -34.22
N ALA A 433 0.99 7.52 -34.77
CA ALA A 433 -0.21 7.71 -35.58
C ALA A 433 0.01 6.85 -36.84
N VAL A 434 -0.80 5.81 -36.99
CA VAL A 434 -0.83 5.00 -38.21
C VAL A 434 -1.19 5.93 -39.36
N HIS A 435 -0.18 6.42 -40.08
CA HIS A 435 -0.37 7.03 -41.37
C HIS A 435 -0.74 5.92 -42.37
N GLY A 436 -2.01 5.94 -42.79
CA GLY A 436 -2.41 5.60 -44.16
C GLY A 436 -2.80 4.16 -44.45
N HIS A 437 -4.10 3.96 -44.69
CA HIS A 437 -4.51 3.53 -46.04
C HIS A 437 -5.86 4.18 -46.41
N PRO A 438 -5.88 5.14 -47.36
CA PRO A 438 -7.11 5.52 -48.04
C PRO A 438 -7.34 4.53 -49.19
N GLY A 439 -8.49 3.85 -49.17
CA GLY A 439 -9.00 3.14 -50.34
C GLY A 439 -9.49 1.72 -50.04
N SER A 440 -10.81 1.55 -50.01
CA SER A 440 -11.58 0.68 -50.92
C SER A 440 -13.07 0.74 -50.50
N PRO A 441 -14.05 0.35 -51.35
CA PRO A 441 -15.12 1.24 -51.78
C PRO A 441 -16.47 0.94 -51.12
N SER A 442 -17.37 1.90 -51.26
CA SER A 442 -18.83 1.80 -51.13
C SER A 442 -19.44 0.41 -51.37
N GLU A 443 -20.12 -0.12 -50.36
CA GLU A 443 -21.27 -1.01 -50.58
C GLU A 443 -22.56 -0.23 -50.31
N VAL A 444 -23.15 0.16 -51.42
CA VAL A 444 -24.59 0.39 -51.58
C VAL A 444 -25.28 -0.94 -51.35
N THR A 445 -26.23 -1.00 -50.44
CA THR A 445 -27.33 -1.96 -50.53
C THR A 445 -28.65 -1.26 -50.24
N ASP A 446 -29.41 -1.08 -51.31
CA ASP A 446 -30.86 -0.95 -51.30
C ASP A 446 -31.51 -2.07 -50.47
N ARG A 447 -32.41 -1.69 -49.55
CA ARG A 447 -33.83 -2.11 -49.54
C ARG A 447 -34.62 -1.39 -48.45
#